data_AF-A0A329CC17-F1
#
_entry.id   AF-A0A329CC17-F1
#
_cell.length_a   1.000
_cell.length_b   1.000
_cell.length_c   1.000
_cell.angle_alpha   90.00
_cell.angle_beta   90.00
_cell.angle_gamma   90.00
#
_symmetry.space_group_name_H-M   'P 1'
#
loop_
_entity.id
_entity.type
_entity.pdbx_description
1 polymer ?
#
loop_
_entity_poly.entity_id
_entity_poly.type
_entity_poly.pdbx_seq_one_letter_code
_entity_poly.pdbx_strand_id
1 'polypeptide(L)'
;MPIWKPRPASEVPKIPLSRWRIFETEDGTRHFVGVDMFDSSARVSSPIVTFDPATLQGKTQTGRIYELVGRKGWSLNVEYVWMRWCELYEVTSYRLHNE
;
A
#
# COMPACT_ATOMS: atom_id res chain seq x y z
N MET A 1 10.28 12.97 -5.67
CA MET A 1 9.07 13.38 -4.93
C MET A 1 9.26 13.01 -3.47
N PRO A 2 9.05 13.92 -2.51
CA PRO A 2 9.15 13.59 -1.09
C PRO A 2 8.08 12.54 -0.72
N ILE A 3 8.38 11.64 0.22
CA ILE A 3 7.37 10.81 0.88
C ILE A 3 6.75 11.66 1.99
N TRP A 4 5.43 11.83 1.98
CA TRP A 4 4.72 12.57 3.02
C TRP A 4 3.92 11.65 3.93
N LYS A 5 3.69 12.10 5.17
CA LYS A 5 2.79 11.41 6.10
C LYS A 5 1.35 11.62 5.65
N PRO A 6 0.55 10.56 5.46
CA PRO A 6 -0.85 10.71 5.11
C PRO A 6 -1.66 11.25 6.30
N ARG A 7 -2.86 11.79 6.01
CA ARG A 7 -3.84 12.12 7.05
C ARG A 7 -4.09 10.93 7.99
N PRO A 8 -4.48 11.13 9.27
CA PRO A 8 -4.81 10.05 10.19
C PRO A 8 -5.96 9.17 9.71
N ALA A 9 -6.01 7.91 10.19
CA ALA A 9 -7.10 6.98 9.85
C ALA A 9 -8.46 7.42 10.42
N SER A 10 -8.48 8.22 11.48
CA SER A 10 -9.70 8.82 12.04
C SER A 10 -10.35 9.82 11.09
N GLU A 11 -9.57 10.53 10.27
CA GLU A 11 -10.09 11.49 9.27
C GLU A 11 -10.41 10.82 7.94
N VAL A 12 -9.52 9.91 7.50
CA VAL A 12 -9.70 9.17 6.25
C VAL A 12 -9.61 7.67 6.56
N PRO A 13 -10.73 7.05 6.94
CA PRO A 13 -10.75 5.67 7.43
C PRO A 13 -10.67 4.65 6.29
N LYS A 14 -11.18 4.98 5.10
CA LYS A 14 -11.20 4.09 3.94
C LYS A 14 -10.56 4.77 2.74
N ILE A 15 -9.68 4.06 2.04
CA ILE A 15 -9.01 4.57 0.83
C ILE A 15 -9.13 3.55 -0.31
N PRO A 16 -9.82 3.90 -1.42
CA PRO A 16 -9.79 3.12 -2.64
C PRO A 16 -8.42 3.26 -3.32
N LEU A 17 -7.80 2.13 -3.62
CA LEU A 17 -6.44 2.02 -4.12
C LEU A 17 -6.45 1.34 -5.49
N SER A 18 -6.02 2.06 -6.50
CA SER A 18 -5.91 1.57 -7.88
C SER A 18 -4.46 1.24 -8.24
N ARG A 19 -4.26 0.51 -9.36
CA ARG A 19 -2.92 0.09 -9.85
C ARG A 19 -2.09 -0.52 -8.71
N TRP A 20 -2.76 -1.33 -7.92
CA TRP A 20 -2.27 -1.77 -6.63
C TRP A 20 -1.37 -3.00 -6.78
N ARG A 21 -0.48 -3.16 -5.81
CA ARG A 21 0.31 -4.36 -5.54
C ARG A 21 0.39 -4.56 -4.03
N ILE A 22 0.70 -5.79 -3.64
CA ILE A 22 1.03 -6.13 -2.26
C ILE A 22 2.47 -6.59 -2.26
N PHE A 23 3.30 -5.95 -1.44
CA PHE A 23 4.68 -6.38 -1.22
C PHE A 23 4.82 -6.97 0.18
N GLU A 24 5.64 -8.01 0.28
CA GLU A 24 6.06 -8.60 1.54
C GLU A 24 7.56 -8.37 1.71
N THR A 25 7.96 -7.84 2.84
CA THR A 25 9.34 -7.51 3.22
C THR A 25 10.03 -8.69 3.93
N GLU A 26 11.33 -8.61 4.18
CA GLU A 26 12.08 -9.69 4.87
C GLU A 26 11.54 -10.07 6.27
N ASP A 27 10.91 -9.11 6.96
CA ASP A 27 10.33 -9.30 8.28
C ASP A 27 8.93 -9.96 8.24
N GLY A 28 8.45 -10.32 7.04
CA GLY A 28 7.15 -10.93 6.81
C GLY A 28 5.97 -9.96 6.88
N THR A 29 6.21 -8.65 7.02
CA THR A 29 5.14 -7.67 6.96
C THR A 29 4.71 -7.43 5.52
N ARG A 30 3.39 -7.26 5.33
CA ARG A 30 2.79 -7.03 4.01
C ARG A 30 2.27 -5.61 3.91
N HIS A 31 2.43 -4.98 2.76
CA HIS A 31 2.07 -3.59 2.54
C HIS A 31 1.29 -3.42 1.24
N PHE A 32 0.19 -2.65 1.29
CA PHE A 32 -0.50 -2.20 0.08
C PHE A 32 0.28 -1.05 -0.54
N VAL A 33 0.53 -1.13 -1.84
CA VAL A 33 1.15 -0.06 -2.61
C VAL A 33 0.32 0.20 -3.84
N GLY A 34 0.02 1.46 -4.13
CA GLY A 34 -0.84 1.81 -5.25
C GLY A 34 -1.10 3.30 -5.34
N VAL A 35 -2.04 3.66 -6.19
CA VAL A 35 -2.48 5.04 -6.43
C VAL A 35 -3.80 5.27 -5.68
N ASP A 36 -3.78 6.21 -4.74
CA ASP A 36 -4.97 6.71 -4.05
C ASP A 36 -5.93 7.31 -5.08
N MET A 37 -7.17 6.82 -5.13
CA MET A 37 -8.12 7.34 -6.11
C MET A 37 -8.71 8.70 -5.74
N PHE A 38 -8.53 9.19 -4.50
CA PHE A 38 -9.03 10.51 -4.12
C PHE A 38 -8.16 11.65 -4.64
N ASP A 39 -6.83 11.49 -4.58
CA ASP A 39 -5.88 12.55 -4.93
C ASP A 39 -4.85 12.14 -5.98
N SER A 40 -4.96 10.92 -6.53
CA SER A 40 -4.05 10.36 -7.52
C SER A 40 -2.60 10.21 -7.06
N SER A 41 -2.34 10.26 -5.74
CA SER A 41 -1.01 10.07 -5.19
C SER A 41 -0.63 8.60 -5.08
N ALA A 42 0.64 8.29 -5.33
CA ALA A 42 1.18 6.97 -5.00
C ALA A 42 1.51 6.88 -3.51
N ARG A 43 1.25 5.72 -2.90
CA ARG A 43 1.46 5.53 -1.46
C ARG A 43 1.80 4.09 -1.10
N VAL A 44 2.41 3.95 0.08
CA VAL A 44 2.64 2.69 0.79
C VAL A 44 1.83 2.71 2.08
N SER A 45 1.10 1.64 2.37
CA SER A 45 0.34 1.51 3.60
C SER A 45 1.21 1.12 4.80
N SER A 46 0.69 1.28 6.01
CA SER A 46 1.20 0.55 7.19
C SER A 46 0.98 -0.97 7.01
N PRO A 47 1.61 -1.83 7.84
CA PRO A 47 1.48 -3.28 7.72
C PRO A 47 0.02 -3.74 7.67
N ILE A 48 -0.28 -4.66 6.76
CA ILE A 48 -1.59 -5.29 6.59
C ILE A 48 -1.80 -6.28 7.74
N VAL A 49 -2.91 -6.12 8.45
CA VAL A 49 -3.31 -7.02 9.55
C VAL A 49 -4.36 -8.03 9.07
N THR A 50 -5.28 -7.59 8.23
CA THR A 50 -6.30 -8.47 7.62
C THR A 50 -6.48 -8.12 6.16
N PHE A 51 -6.75 -9.12 5.33
CA PHE A 51 -7.07 -8.95 3.93
C PHE A 51 -8.13 -9.98 3.53
N ASP A 52 -9.24 -9.51 2.99
CA ASP A 52 -10.31 -10.32 2.42
C ASP A 52 -10.19 -10.26 0.88
N PRO A 53 -9.75 -11.35 0.22
CA PRO A 53 -9.62 -11.39 -1.23
C PRO A 53 -10.97 -11.45 -1.96
N ALA A 54 -12.06 -11.84 -1.29
CA ALA A 54 -13.39 -11.88 -1.90
C ALA A 54 -13.96 -10.47 -2.09
N THR A 55 -13.75 -9.59 -1.10
CA THR A 55 -14.15 -8.18 -1.17
C THR A 55 -13.05 -7.25 -1.66
N LEU A 56 -11.82 -7.77 -1.84
CA LEU A 56 -10.62 -6.99 -2.14
C LEU A 56 -10.41 -5.84 -1.15
N GLN A 57 -10.63 -6.10 0.14
CA GLN A 57 -10.46 -5.09 1.20
C GLN A 57 -9.50 -5.58 2.26
N GLY A 58 -8.69 -4.68 2.80
CA GLY A 58 -7.80 -5.02 3.91
C GLY A 58 -7.65 -3.90 4.92
N LYS A 59 -7.43 -4.29 6.17
CA LYS A 59 -7.19 -3.37 7.28
C LYS A 59 -5.72 -3.39 7.66
N THR A 60 -5.15 -2.21 7.86
CA THR A 60 -3.76 -2.05 8.28
C THR A 60 -3.64 -1.82 9.78
N GLN A 61 -2.40 -1.86 10.29
CA GLN A 61 -2.08 -1.69 11.71
C GLN A 61 -2.59 -0.36 12.28
N THR A 62 -2.65 0.69 11.46
CA THR A 62 -3.21 2.00 11.88
C THR A 62 -4.74 2.03 11.87
N GLY A 63 -5.41 0.91 11.58
CA GLY A 63 -6.86 0.78 11.51
C GLY A 63 -7.48 1.24 10.19
N ARG A 64 -6.67 1.70 9.23
CA ARG A 64 -7.13 2.16 7.93
C ARG A 64 -7.55 0.98 7.05
N ILE A 65 -8.67 1.14 6.36
CA ILE A 65 -9.19 0.19 5.38
C ILE A 65 -8.74 0.62 3.98
N TYR A 66 -8.16 -0.30 3.23
CA TYR A 66 -7.89 -0.14 1.81
C TYR A 66 -8.83 -1.02 1.02
N GLU A 67 -9.41 -0.46 -0.03
CA GLU A 67 -10.23 -1.18 -1.00
C GLU A 67 -9.47 -1.22 -2.33
N LEU A 68 -9.12 -2.41 -2.79
CA LEU A 68 -8.31 -2.59 -3.98
C LEU A 68 -9.23 -2.58 -5.21
N VAL A 69 -9.10 -1.52 -6.00
CA VAL A 69 -10.00 -1.26 -7.14
C VAL A 69 -9.30 -1.60 -8.45
N GLY A 70 -10.00 -2.37 -9.28
CA GLY A 70 -9.50 -2.80 -10.57
C GLY A 70 -8.42 -3.89 -10.46
N ARG A 71 -7.69 -4.10 -11.56
CA ARG A 71 -6.67 -5.14 -11.64
C ARG A 71 -5.38 -4.74 -10.91
N LYS A 72 -4.67 -5.76 -10.38
CA LYS A 72 -3.25 -5.67 -10.02
C LYS A 72 -2.49 -4.98 -11.16
N GLY A 73 -1.62 -4.03 -10.85
CA GLY A 73 -1.06 -3.16 -11.89
C GLY A 73 0.34 -2.65 -11.62
N TRP A 74 1.10 -2.52 -12.70
CA TRP A 74 2.37 -1.81 -12.71
C TRP A 74 2.15 -0.31 -12.93
N SER A 75 2.97 0.51 -12.27
CA SER A 75 3.01 1.95 -12.50
C SER A 75 4.36 2.50 -12.02
N LEU A 76 4.98 3.38 -12.80
CA LEU A 76 6.21 4.09 -12.42
C LEU A 76 6.11 4.75 -11.03
N ASN A 77 4.96 5.36 -10.72
CA ASN A 77 4.77 6.04 -9.44
C ASN A 77 4.71 5.04 -8.26
N VAL A 78 4.13 3.86 -8.50
CA VAL A 78 4.01 2.78 -7.50
C VAL A 78 5.37 2.17 -7.22
N GLU A 79 6.20 1.97 -8.24
CA GLU A 79 7.57 1.48 -8.05
C GLU A 79 8.46 2.52 -7.39
N TYR A 80 8.36 3.77 -7.84
CA TYR A 80 9.10 4.86 -7.23
C TYR A 80 8.79 5.00 -5.74
N VAL A 81 7.50 5.04 -5.36
CA VAL A 81 7.14 5.21 -3.94
C VAL A 81 7.56 4.00 -3.10
N TRP A 82 7.49 2.79 -3.66
CA TRP A 82 7.96 1.59 -2.98
C TRP A 82 9.46 1.62 -2.74
N MET A 83 10.26 1.90 -3.78
CA MET A 83 11.72 1.99 -3.64
C MET A 83 12.15 3.05 -2.62
N ARG A 84 11.54 4.25 -2.68
CA ARG A 84 11.83 5.31 -1.72
C ARG A 84 11.40 4.95 -0.29
N TRP A 85 10.34 4.17 -0.15
CA TRP A 85 9.89 3.69 1.16
C TRP A 85 10.87 2.63 1.70
N CYS A 86 11.33 1.70 0.87
CA CYS A 86 12.35 0.72 1.26
C CYS A 86 13.65 1.40 1.71
N GLU A 87 14.11 2.42 0.97
CA GLU A 87 15.29 3.21 1.37
C GLU A 87 15.10 3.91 2.73
N LEU A 88 13.90 4.44 2.99
CA LEU A 88 13.61 5.18 4.23
C LEU A 88 13.49 4.26 5.45
N TYR A 89 13.01 3.04 5.27
CA TYR A 89 12.79 2.05 6.34
C TYR A 89 13.81 0.91 6.32
N GLU A 90 14.90 1.06 5.56
CA GLU A 90 16.01 0.11 5.48
C GLU A 90 15.57 -1.32 5.10
N VAL A 91 14.53 -1.44 4.28
CA VAL A 91 14.07 -2.74 3.74
C VAL A 91 15.03 -3.18 2.65
N THR A 92 15.69 -4.31 2.88
CA THR A 92 16.77 -4.81 2.03
C THR A 92 16.29 -5.84 1.00
N SER A 93 15.14 -6.49 1.25
CA SER A 93 14.57 -7.44 0.32
C SER A 93 13.04 -7.47 0.39
N TYR A 94 12.39 -7.73 -0.73
CA TYR A 94 10.95 -7.87 -0.76
C TYR A 94 10.54 -8.78 -1.91
N ARG A 95 9.36 -9.36 -1.78
CA ARG A 95 8.71 -10.12 -2.84
C ARG A 95 7.36 -9.53 -3.17
N LEU A 96 6.99 -9.62 -4.44
CA LEU A 96 5.64 -9.32 -4.88
C LEU A 96 4.73 -10.47 -4.44
N HIS A 97 3.67 -10.15 -3.69
CA HIS A 97 2.68 -11.13 -3.27
C HIS A 97 1.75 -11.47 -4.44
N ASN A 98 2.14 -12.50 -5.19
CA ASN A 98 1.37 -13.09 -6.26
C ASN A 98 0.52 -14.24 -5.69
N GLU A 99 -0.52 -13.91 -4.93
CA GLU A 99 -1.68 -14.80 -4.81
C GLU A 99 -2.38 -14.92 -6.16
#